data_AF-A0A1B6KBJ6-F1
#
_entry.id   AF-A0A1B6KBJ6-F1
#
_cell.length_a   1.000
_cell.length_b   1.000
_cell.length_c   1.000
_cell.angle_alpha   90.00
_cell.angle_beta   90.00
_cell.angle_gamma   90.00
#
_symmetry.space_group_name_H-M   'P 1'
#
loop_
_entity.id
_entity.type
_entity.pdbx_description
1 polymer ?
#
loop_
_entity_poly.entity_id
_entity_poly.type
_entity_poly.pdbx_seq_one_letter_code
_entity_poly.pdbx_strand_id
1 'polypeptide(L)'
;SDIVIELKNLHSRYQDSVFVLVHFHNLVKNCILESCVCNQCFKKMIVEPVQAAIWHCLNNYAYPDAIFLAERLRAEVDTDETLFLLATCYYRSGKPTLAYNILRDKGPTSAQCKYLMSRCCL
;
A
#
# COMPACT_ATOMS: atom_id res chain seq x y z
N SER A 1 -26.50 -16.32 -11.97
CA SER A 1 -25.31 -17.19 -11.95
C SER A 1 -24.09 -16.31 -11.78
N ASP A 2 -23.74 -16.10 -10.52
CA ASP A 2 -23.23 -14.82 -10.00
C ASP A 2 -21.70 -14.63 -10.15
N ILE A 3 -21.02 -15.61 -10.77
CA ILE A 3 -19.56 -15.61 -11.03
C ILE A 3 -19.18 -14.72 -12.24
N VAL A 4 -20.06 -14.57 -13.23
CA VAL A 4 -19.79 -13.71 -14.42
C VAL A 4 -19.89 -12.22 -14.07
N ILE A 5 -20.62 -11.89 -13.00
CA ILE A 5 -20.70 -10.58 -12.36
C ILE A 5 -19.42 -10.27 -11.56
N GLU A 6 -18.71 -11.29 -11.05
CA GLU A 6 -17.46 -11.11 -10.31
C GLU A 6 -16.27 -10.81 -11.24
N LEU A 7 -16.18 -11.50 -12.38
CA LEU A 7 -15.10 -11.31 -13.37
C LEU A 7 -15.26 -10.03 -14.21
N LYS A 8 -16.49 -9.60 -14.54
CA LYS A 8 -16.73 -8.28 -15.13
C LYS A 8 -16.57 -7.13 -14.12
N ASN A 9 -16.89 -7.33 -12.84
CA ASN A 9 -16.52 -6.36 -11.80
C ASN A 9 -15.01 -6.31 -11.57
N LEU A 10 -14.25 -7.39 -11.77
CA LEU A 10 -12.78 -7.35 -11.73
C LEU A 10 -12.18 -6.64 -12.95
N HIS A 11 -12.77 -6.80 -14.14
CA HIS A 11 -12.37 -6.06 -15.34
C HIS A 11 -12.73 -4.56 -15.28
N SER A 12 -13.86 -4.20 -14.67
CA SER A 12 -14.21 -2.81 -14.32
C SER A 12 -13.31 -2.26 -13.21
N ARG A 13 -13.03 -3.05 -12.16
CA ARG A 13 -12.10 -2.68 -11.05
C ARG A 13 -10.65 -2.49 -11.51
N TYR A 14 -10.27 -3.02 -12.68
CA TYR A 14 -8.94 -2.83 -13.26
C TYR A 14 -8.84 -1.64 -14.24
N GLN A 15 -9.94 -1.09 -14.74
CA GLN A 15 -9.91 0.24 -15.40
C GLN A 15 -9.64 1.37 -14.40
N ASP A 16 -9.86 1.14 -13.10
CA ASP A 16 -9.62 2.10 -12.02
C ASP A 16 -8.18 2.09 -11.46
N SER A 17 -7.31 1.16 -11.88
CA SER A 17 -5.87 1.33 -11.66
C SER A 17 -5.31 2.51 -12.46
N VAL A 18 -6.01 2.90 -13.53
CA VAL A 18 -5.82 4.16 -14.21
C VAL A 18 -6.56 5.29 -13.49
N PHE A 19 -7.58 5.08 -12.66
CA PHE A 19 -8.20 6.16 -11.87
C PHE A 19 -7.30 6.65 -10.72
N VAL A 20 -6.58 5.76 -10.03
CA VAL A 20 -5.53 6.21 -9.09
C VAL A 20 -4.43 6.93 -9.87
N LEU A 21 -4.01 6.42 -11.03
CA LEU A 21 -3.01 7.08 -11.90
C LEU A 21 -3.52 8.35 -12.64
N VAL A 22 -4.82 8.50 -12.93
CA VAL A 22 -5.45 9.59 -13.69
C VAL A 22 -5.99 10.66 -12.76
N HIS A 23 -6.46 10.27 -11.57
CA HIS A 23 -6.65 11.22 -10.49
C HIS A 23 -5.28 11.73 -9.98
N PHE A 24 -4.24 10.88 -9.91
CA PHE A 24 -2.86 11.34 -9.78
C PHE A 24 -2.43 12.21 -10.96
N HIS A 25 -2.71 11.85 -12.20
CA HIS A 25 -2.33 12.66 -13.36
C HIS A 25 -3.01 14.04 -13.35
N ASN A 26 -4.26 14.13 -12.89
CA ASN A 26 -4.99 15.40 -12.77
C ASN A 26 -4.58 16.23 -11.52
N LEU A 27 -4.21 15.59 -10.40
CA LEU A 27 -3.65 16.29 -9.22
C LEU A 27 -2.20 16.74 -9.46
N VAL A 28 -1.37 15.89 -10.07
CA VAL A 28 0.01 16.20 -10.46
C VAL A 28 0.02 17.30 -11.52
N LYS A 29 -0.90 17.30 -12.51
CA LYS A 29 -1.01 18.40 -13.48
C LYS A 29 -1.34 19.76 -12.84
N ASN A 30 -2.10 19.80 -11.75
CA ASN A 30 -2.41 21.05 -11.05
C ASN A 30 -1.29 21.52 -10.10
N CYS A 31 -0.41 20.63 -9.61
CA CYS A 31 0.76 21.01 -8.80
C CYS A 31 2.03 21.34 -9.61
N ILE A 32 2.07 21.05 -10.92
CA ILE A 32 3.22 21.36 -11.78
C ILE A 32 3.32 22.87 -12.11
N LEU A 33 2.27 23.66 -11.88
CA LEU A 33 2.24 25.08 -12.25
C LEU A 33 2.95 26.04 -11.29
N GLU A 34 3.41 25.59 -10.11
CA GLU A 34 4.25 26.41 -9.23
C GLU A 34 5.59 25.73 -8.95
N SER A 35 6.63 26.39 -9.44
CA SER A 35 8.03 26.04 -9.51
C SER A 35 8.72 25.82 -8.15
N CYS A 36 8.47 24.69 -7.48
CA CYS A 36 9.35 24.14 -6.43
C CYS A 36 8.94 22.71 -6.03
N VAL A 37 9.43 21.68 -6.74
CA VAL A 37 9.31 20.29 -6.25
C VAL A 37 10.71 19.70 -6.14
N CYS A 38 11.33 19.84 -4.97
CA CYS A 38 12.46 18.98 -4.66
C CYS A 38 11.98 17.52 -4.71
N ASN A 39 12.81 16.58 -5.16
CA ASN A 39 12.49 15.15 -5.23
C ASN A 39 11.88 14.57 -3.92
N GLN A 40 12.12 15.24 -2.77
CA GLN A 40 11.57 14.89 -1.47
C GLN A 40 10.06 15.17 -1.35
N CYS A 41 9.54 16.29 -1.87
CA CYS A 41 8.13 16.66 -1.77
C CYS A 41 7.24 15.78 -2.66
N PHE A 42 7.74 15.37 -3.82
CA PHE A 42 7.01 14.48 -4.74
C PHE A 42 6.75 13.11 -4.09
N LYS A 43 7.76 12.52 -3.42
CA LYS A 43 7.60 11.25 -2.70
C LYS A 43 6.56 11.35 -1.59
N LYS A 44 6.53 12.47 -0.85
CA LYS A 44 5.57 12.64 0.24
C LYS A 44 4.12 12.78 -0.26
N MET A 45 3.92 13.49 -1.38
CA MET A 45 2.61 13.68 -2.00
C MET A 45 1.97 12.37 -2.49
N ILE A 46 2.79 11.38 -2.86
CA ILE A 46 2.29 10.08 -3.30
C ILE A 46 1.96 9.15 -2.13
N VAL A 47 2.81 9.16 -1.09
CA VAL A 47 2.73 8.20 0.02
C VAL A 47 1.45 8.39 0.83
N GLU A 48 1.12 9.62 1.22
CA GLU A 48 -0.04 9.91 2.09
C GLU A 48 -1.39 9.40 1.54
N PRO A 49 -1.79 9.68 0.28
CA PRO A 49 -3.08 9.19 -0.24
C PRO A 49 -3.11 7.68 -0.46
N VAL A 50 -1.98 7.07 -0.87
CA VAL A 50 -1.91 5.62 -1.08
C VAL A 50 -1.98 4.88 0.26
N GLN A 51 -1.30 5.39 1.30
CA GLN A 51 -1.43 4.87 2.66
C GLN A 51 -2.87 4.95 3.18
N ALA A 52 -3.55 6.07 2.94
CA ALA A 52 -4.95 6.24 3.32
C ALA A 52 -5.87 5.21 2.63
N ALA A 53 -5.66 4.96 1.33
CA ALA A 53 -6.39 3.92 0.60
C ALA A 53 -6.14 2.52 1.15
N ILE A 54 -4.88 2.18 1.46
CA ILE A 54 -4.52 0.89 2.09
C ILE A 54 -5.24 0.73 3.43
N TRP A 55 -5.22 1.75 4.29
CA TRP A 55 -5.93 1.72 5.57
C TRP A 55 -7.44 1.56 5.40
N HIS A 56 -8.01 2.23 4.41
CA HIS A 56 -9.43 2.07 4.07
C HIS A 56 -9.76 0.63 3.69
N CYS A 57 -8.96 0.01 2.81
CA CYS A 57 -9.10 -1.40 2.45
C CYS A 57 -8.95 -2.32 3.68
N LEU A 58 -7.98 -2.07 4.56
CA LEU A 58 -7.77 -2.85 5.78
C LEU A 58 -8.94 -2.77 6.77
N ASN A 59 -9.55 -1.61 6.90
CA ASN A 59 -10.69 -1.39 7.78
C ASN A 59 -11.97 -2.03 7.25
N ASN A 60 -12.08 -2.16 5.92
CA ASN A 60 -13.18 -2.84 5.24
C ASN A 60 -12.91 -4.32 4.97
N TYR A 61 -11.85 -4.91 5.56
CA TYR A 61 -11.46 -6.32 5.38
C TYR A 61 -11.13 -6.71 3.93
N ALA A 62 -10.87 -5.73 3.05
CA ALA A 62 -10.44 -5.92 1.67
C ALA A 62 -8.92 -6.18 1.60
N TYR A 63 -8.47 -7.28 2.19
CA TYR A 63 -7.05 -7.60 2.32
C TYR A 63 -6.29 -7.78 1.00
N PRO A 64 -6.84 -8.42 -0.05
CA PRO A 64 -6.14 -8.58 -1.32
C PRO A 64 -5.77 -7.22 -1.97
N ASP A 65 -6.71 -6.27 -1.94
CA ASP A 65 -6.50 -4.93 -2.48
C ASP A 65 -5.49 -4.14 -1.63
N ALA A 66 -5.59 -4.24 -0.31
CA ALA A 66 -4.64 -3.61 0.62
C ALA A 66 -3.20 -4.13 0.40
N ILE A 67 -3.03 -5.45 0.25
CA ILE A 67 -1.72 -6.08 0.01
C ILE A 67 -1.16 -5.61 -1.32
N PHE A 68 -1.95 -5.65 -2.40
CA PHE A 68 -1.50 -5.23 -3.73
C PHE A 68 -1.05 -3.76 -3.75
N LEU A 69 -1.83 -2.87 -3.14
CA LEU A 69 -1.46 -1.46 -3.02
C LEU A 69 -0.20 -1.26 -2.17
N ALA A 70 -0.06 -2.00 -1.07
CA ALA A 70 1.10 -1.92 -0.20
C ALA A 70 2.39 -2.46 -0.87
N GLU A 71 2.30 -3.53 -1.65
CA GLU A 71 3.43 -4.06 -2.44
C GLU A 71 3.91 -3.04 -3.48
N ARG A 72 2.98 -2.38 -4.17
CA ARG A 72 3.31 -1.33 -5.15
C ARG A 72 3.92 -0.10 -4.48
N LEU A 73 3.34 0.35 -3.36
CA LEU A 73 3.88 1.46 -2.58
C LEU A 73 5.30 1.16 -2.08
N ARG A 74 5.53 -0.09 -1.65
CA ARG A 74 6.83 -0.58 -1.21
C ARG A 74 7.87 -0.61 -2.32
N ALA A 75 7.48 -1.01 -3.52
CA ALA A 75 8.37 -1.01 -4.69
C ALA A 75 8.79 0.40 -5.11
N GLU A 76 7.89 1.38 -4.95
CA GLU A 76 8.17 2.79 -5.25
C GLU A 76 8.99 3.47 -4.15
N VAL A 77 8.68 3.16 -2.89
CA VAL A 77 9.28 3.79 -1.70
C VAL A 77 9.72 2.71 -0.72
N ASP A 78 11.02 2.39 -0.73
CA ASP A 78 11.62 1.40 0.18
C ASP A 78 12.05 2.03 1.53
N THR A 79 11.09 2.30 2.42
CA THR A 79 11.34 2.87 3.76
C THR A 79 10.82 1.97 4.87
N ASP A 80 11.29 2.10 6.12
CA ASP A 80 10.80 1.24 7.20
C ASP A 80 9.27 1.37 7.44
N GLU A 81 8.68 2.52 7.10
CA GLU A 81 7.23 2.77 7.17
C GLU A 81 6.45 1.94 6.15
N THR A 82 6.89 1.88 4.89
CA THR A 82 6.20 1.07 3.86
C THR A 82 6.35 -0.42 4.11
N LEU A 83 7.48 -0.84 4.70
CA LEU A 83 7.67 -2.23 5.16
C LEU A 83 6.64 -2.57 6.23
N PHE A 84 6.53 -1.71 7.25
CA PHE A 84 5.59 -1.89 8.35
C PHE A 84 4.15 -1.99 7.84
N LEU A 85 3.78 -1.14 6.88
CA LEU A 85 2.44 -1.16 6.30
C LEU A 85 2.16 -2.46 5.53
N LEU A 86 3.10 -2.93 4.71
CA LEU A 86 2.96 -4.20 4.00
C LEU A 86 2.88 -5.39 4.98
N ALA A 87 3.74 -5.42 5.99
CA ALA A 87 3.71 -6.45 7.04
C ALA A 87 2.40 -6.42 7.82
N THR A 88 1.86 -5.24 8.09
CA THR A 88 0.55 -5.09 8.74
C THR A 88 -0.56 -5.67 7.85
N CYS A 89 -0.50 -5.45 6.54
CA CYS A 89 -1.46 -6.04 5.60
C CYS A 89 -1.40 -7.57 5.62
N TYR A 90 -0.20 -8.15 5.56
CA TYR A 90 -0.05 -9.61 5.64
C TYR A 90 -0.49 -10.17 6.99
N TYR A 91 -0.11 -9.53 8.10
CA TYR A 91 -0.51 -9.94 9.44
C TYR A 91 -2.03 -9.93 9.60
N ARG A 92 -2.70 -8.83 9.20
CA ARG A 92 -4.17 -8.71 9.27
C ARG A 92 -4.90 -9.64 8.30
N SER A 93 -4.27 -10.03 7.19
CA SER A 93 -4.82 -11.03 6.26
C SER A 93 -4.74 -12.48 6.77
N GLY A 94 -4.21 -12.71 7.97
CA GLY A 94 -4.03 -14.05 8.53
C GLY A 94 -2.77 -14.77 8.05
N LYS A 95 -1.77 -14.03 7.56
CA LYS A 95 -0.47 -14.58 7.09
C LYS A 95 0.70 -14.09 7.96
N PRO A 96 0.72 -14.40 9.27
CA PRO A 96 1.76 -13.90 10.18
C PRO A 96 3.15 -14.42 9.84
N THR A 97 3.28 -15.65 9.33
CA THR A 97 4.58 -16.21 8.88
C THR A 97 5.19 -15.39 7.75
N LEU A 98 4.37 -14.94 6.80
CA LEU A 98 4.82 -14.10 5.69
C LEU A 98 5.24 -12.72 6.19
N ALA A 99 4.42 -12.11 7.06
CA ALA A 99 4.74 -10.84 7.71
C ALA A 99 6.08 -10.92 8.49
N TYR A 100 6.30 -12.02 9.22
CA TYR A 100 7.54 -12.26 9.93
C TYR A 100 8.74 -12.38 8.99
N ASN A 101 8.62 -13.16 7.91
CA ASN A 101 9.73 -13.35 6.97
C ASN A 101 10.16 -12.02 6.33
N ILE A 102 9.20 -11.21 5.85
CA ILE A 102 9.55 -9.93 5.22
C ILE A 102 10.16 -8.93 6.22
N LEU A 103 9.75 -8.99 7.49
CA LEU A 103 10.34 -8.17 8.55
C LEU A 103 11.73 -8.66 8.90
N ARG A 104 11.93 -9.97 9.04
CA ARG A 104 13.24 -10.56 9.36
C ARG A 104 14.26 -10.26 8.27
N ASP A 105 13.89 -10.42 7.01
CA ASP A 105 14.82 -10.35 5.88
C ASP A 105 15.42 -8.95 5.70
N LYS A 106 14.69 -7.87 6.04
CA LYS A 106 15.23 -6.50 5.98
C LYS A 106 16.03 -6.10 7.23
N GLY A 107 15.76 -6.70 8.38
CA GLY A 107 16.36 -6.29 9.66
C GLY A 107 15.95 -4.88 10.11
N PRO A 108 14.65 -4.60 10.34
CA PRO A 108 14.13 -3.26 10.55
C PRO A 108 14.68 -2.62 11.82
N THR A 109 15.03 -1.34 11.69
CA THR A 109 15.55 -0.55 12.81
C THR A 109 14.42 0.00 13.68
N SER A 110 13.24 0.21 13.09
CA SER A 110 12.08 0.80 13.76
C SER A 110 11.49 -0.08 14.87
N ALA A 111 11.07 0.55 15.97
CA ALA A 111 10.44 -0.13 17.09
C ALA A 111 9.09 -0.77 16.71
N GLN A 112 8.35 -0.14 15.78
CA GLN A 112 7.05 -0.63 15.30
C GLN A 112 7.18 -1.95 14.55
N CYS A 113 8.21 -2.09 13.69
CA CYS A 113 8.49 -3.33 13.00
C CYS A 113 8.90 -4.46 13.96
N LYS A 114 9.75 -4.15 14.97
CA LYS A 114 10.14 -5.12 16.01
C LYS A 114 8.93 -5.58 16.83
N TYR A 115 8.04 -4.66 17.18
CA TYR A 115 6.79 -4.97 17.87
C TYR A 115 5.92 -5.91 17.02
N LEU A 116 5.67 -5.57 15.75
CA LEU A 116 4.87 -6.41 14.86
C LEU A 116 5.52 -7.78 14.63
N MET A 117 6.84 -7.84 14.52
CA MET A 117 7.57 -9.09 14.39
C MET A 117 7.39 -9.98 15.63
N SER A 118 7.47 -9.40 16.83
CA SER A 118 7.20 -10.13 18.08
C SER A 118 5.75 -10.64 18.15
N ARG A 119 4.79 -9.86 17.65
CA ARG A 119 3.37 -10.25 17.55
C ARG A 119 3.14 -11.40 16.57
N CYS A 120 3.98 -11.56 15.54
CA CYS A 120 3.89 -12.68 14.61
C CYS A 120 4.42 -14.00 15.20
N CYS A 121 5.19 -13.94 16.29
CA CYS A 121 5.76 -15.12 16.96
C CYS A 121 4.89 -15.68 18.11
N LEU A 122 3.78 -15.00 18.45
CA LEU A 122 2.80 -15.44 19.44
C LEU A 122 1.74 -16.31 18.79
#